data_AF-A0AAV6DMM7-F1
#
_entry.id   AF-A0AAV6DMM7-F1
#
_cell.length_a   1.000
_cell.length_b   1.000
_cell.length_c   1.000
_cell.angle_alpha   90.00
_cell.angle_beta   90.00
_cell.angle_gamma   90.00
#
_symmetry.space_group_name_H-M   'P 1'
#
loop_
_entity.id
_entity.type
_entity.pdbx_description
1 polymer ?
#
loop_
_entity_poly.entity_id
_entity_poly.type
_entity_poly.pdbx_seq_one_letter_code
_entity_poly.pdbx_strand_id
1 'polypeptide(L)' 'MVGRARLILRRAAAGATLALGMVACAVGPPVPPAYTQEELAERCIRTGGWWHGVAPDSLFSGFCEYPAPIFP' A
#
# COMPACT_ATOMS: atom_id res chain seq x y z
N MET A 1 26.50 37.87 -14.11
CA MET A 1 26.29 36.47 -14.52
C MET A 1 26.07 35.48 -13.36
N VAL A 2 26.55 35.77 -12.14
CA VAL A 2 26.48 34.87 -10.96
C VAL A 2 25.05 34.54 -10.45
N GLY A 3 24.07 35.45 -10.60
CA GLY A 3 22.71 35.26 -10.06
C GLY A 3 21.85 34.21 -10.80
N ARG A 4 22.00 34.10 -12.13
CA ARG A 4 21.27 33.11 -12.95
C ARG A 4 21.75 31.69 -12.67
N ALA A 5 23.05 31.49 -12.47
CA ALA A 5 23.62 30.18 -12.14
C ALA A 5 23.11 29.64 -10.78
N ARG A 6 22.99 30.51 -9.76
CA ARG A 6 22.45 30.14 -8.45
C ARG A 6 20.96 29.76 -8.50
N LEU A 7 20.18 30.41 -9.36
CA LEU A 7 18.75 30.08 -9.54
C LEU A 7 18.56 28.73 -10.25
N ILE A 8 19.40 28.44 -11.25
CA ILE A 8 19.39 27.16 -11.98
C ILE A 8 19.79 26.00 -11.06
N LEU A 9 20.83 26.18 -10.23
CA LEU A 9 21.25 25.16 -9.25
C LEU A 9 20.14 24.84 -8.24
N ARG A 10 19.44 25.85 -7.72
CA ARG A 10 18.34 25.66 -6.76
C ARG A 10 17.15 24.89 -7.36
N ARG A 11 16.81 25.16 -8.62
CA ARG A 11 15.75 24.45 -9.34
C ARG A 11 16.15 23.00 -9.65
N ALA A 12 17.40 22.77 -10.04
CA ALA A 12 17.93 21.43 -10.25
C ALA A 12 17.94 20.61 -8.96
N ALA A 13 18.34 21.21 -7.83
CA ALA A 13 18.30 20.56 -6.53
C ALA A 13 16.86 20.19 -6.09
N ALA A 14 15.90 21.10 -6.28
CA ALA A 14 14.49 20.84 -5.98
C ALA A 14 13.87 19.76 -6.90
N GLY A 15 14.27 19.72 -8.18
CA GLY A 15 13.85 18.66 -9.09
C GLY A 15 14.43 17.30 -8.71
N ALA A 16 15.70 17.25 -8.31
CA ALA A 16 16.37 16.02 -7.91
C ALA A 16 15.75 15.41 -6.63
N THR A 17 15.42 16.23 -5.63
CA THR A 17 14.79 15.73 -4.40
C THR A 17 13.39 15.17 -4.66
N LEU A 18 12.61 15.81 -5.54
CA LEU A 18 11.28 15.31 -5.91
C LEU A 18 11.37 13.97 -6.65
N ALA A 19 12.32 13.85 -7.58
CA ALA A 19 12.54 12.62 -8.34
C ALA A 19 12.98 11.45 -7.44
N LEU A 20 13.89 11.69 -6.48
CA LEU A 20 14.32 10.70 -5.50
C LEU A 20 13.18 10.23 -4.60
N GLY A 21 12.28 11.14 -4.19
CA GLY A 21 11.10 10.79 -3.39
C GLY A 21 10.12 9.88 -4.14
N MET A 22 9.87 10.14 -5.43
CA MET A 22 8.98 9.30 -6.23
C MET A 22 9.54 7.90 -6.49
N VAL A 23 10.86 7.79 -6.69
CA VAL A 23 11.51 6.49 -6.87
C VAL A 23 11.35 5.63 -5.61
N ALA A 24 11.50 6.21 -4.41
CA ALA A 24 11.35 5.45 -3.16
C ALA A 24 9.95 4.81 -2.98
N CYS A 25 8.88 5.44 -3.48
CA CYS A 25 7.54 4.85 -3.45
C CYS A 25 7.33 3.72 -4.48
N ALA A 26 8.04 3.75 -5.60
CA ALA A 26 7.86 2.79 -6.68
C ALA A 26 8.74 1.53 -6.54
N VAL A 27 9.92 1.65 -5.92
CA VAL A 27 10.90 0.54 -5.80
C VAL A 27 11.23 0.16 -4.34
N GLY A 28 10.43 0.62 -3.38
CA GLY A 28 10.58 0.19 -1.99
C GLY A 28 10.39 -1.32 -1.81
N PRO A 29 11.00 -1.94 -0.78
CA PRO A 29 10.75 -3.34 -0.46
C PRO A 29 9.25 -3.57 -0.20
N PRO A 30 8.71 -4.76 -0.48
CA PRO A 30 7.32 -5.06 -0.21
C PRO A 30 7.04 -4.80 1.27
N VAL A 31 6.03 -3.96 1.54
CA VAL A 31 5.60 -3.69 2.91
C VAL A 31 5.04 -5.00 3.46
N PRO A 32 5.58 -5.53 4.57
CA PRO A 32 5.04 -6.74 5.17
C PRO A 32 3.58 -6.48 5.57
N PRO A 33 2.68 -7.48 5.44
CA PRO A 33 1.30 -7.31 5.86
C PRO A 33 1.27 -7.01 7.36
N ALA A 34 0.40 -6.08 7.77
CA ALA A 34 0.27 -5.68 9.17
C ALA A 34 -0.26 -6.81 10.08
N TYR A 35 -0.89 -7.82 9.49
CA TYR A 35 -1.48 -8.97 10.17
C TYR A 35 -1.15 -10.25 9.41
N THR A 36 -1.04 -11.37 10.12
CA THR A 36 -0.97 -12.69 9.51
C THR A 36 -2.34 -13.12 8.95
N GLN A 37 -2.37 -14.18 8.14
CA GLN A 37 -3.63 -14.72 7.62
C GLN A 37 -4.55 -15.23 8.73
N GLU A 38 -3.96 -15.81 9.78
CA GLU A 38 -4.68 -16.30 10.95
C GLU A 38 -5.30 -15.14 11.74
N GLU A 39 -4.55 -14.06 11.94
CA GLU A 39 -5.04 -12.85 12.62
C GLU A 39 -6.17 -12.17 11.82
N LEU A 40 -6.08 -12.17 10.49
CA LEU A 40 -7.15 -11.68 9.61
C LEU A 40 -8.40 -12.55 9.70
N ALA A 41 -8.23 -13.88 9.74
CA ALA A 41 -9.33 -14.83 9.90
C ALA A 41 -10.05 -14.62 11.24
N GLU A 42 -9.31 -14.51 12.33
CA GLU A 42 -9.87 -14.28 13.67
C GLU A 42 -10.64 -12.95 13.72
N ARG A 43 -10.07 -11.89 13.14
CA ARG A 43 -10.73 -10.57 13.06
C ARG A 43 -12.03 -10.66 12.27
N CYS A 44 -12.03 -11.34 11.13
CA CYS A 44 -13.20 -11.53 10.27
C CYS A 44 -14.34 -12.24 11.01
N ILE A 45 -14.02 -13.34 11.69
CA ILE A 45 -15.00 -14.11 12.47
C ILE A 45 -15.55 -13.24 13.61
N ARG A 46 -14.69 -12.51 14.31
CA ARG A 46 -15.09 -11.63 15.42
C ARG A 46 -16.03 -10.51 14.99
N THR A 47 -15.90 -9.99 13.76
CA THR A 47 -16.78 -8.94 13.22
C THR A 47 -18.05 -9.51 12.56
N GLY A 48 -18.27 -10.83 12.62
CA GLY A 48 -19.44 -11.50 12.05
C GLY A 48 -19.36 -11.69 10.53
N GLY A 49 -18.17 -11.56 9.94
CA GLY A 49 -17.92 -11.91 8.55
C GLY A 49 -17.67 -13.40 8.35
N TRP A 50 -17.59 -13.81 7.09
CA TRP A 50 -17.21 -15.15 6.68
C TRP A 50 -15.81 -15.14 6.10
N TRP A 51 -14.90 -15.91 6.71
CA TRP A 51 -13.52 -16.01 6.27
C TRP A 51 -13.36 -16.99 5.11
N HIS A 52 -12.80 -16.50 4.01
CA HIS A 52 -12.32 -17.31 2.89
C HIS A 52 -10.82 -17.43 3.00
N GLY A 53 -10.33 -18.65 3.28
CA GLY A 53 -8.90 -18.93 3.42
C GLY A 53 -8.10 -18.74 2.13
N VAL A 54 -6.81 -19.08 2.18
CA VAL A 54 -5.96 -19.12 0.98
C VAL A 54 -6.18 -20.46 0.29
N ALA A 55 -6.83 -20.47 -0.88
CA ALA A 55 -6.89 -21.68 -1.70
C ALA A 55 -5.51 -21.99 -2.28
N PRO A 56 -5.13 -23.28 -2.41
CA PRO A 56 -3.77 -23.69 -2.76
C PRO A 56 -3.29 -23.22 -4.14
N ASP A 57 -4.21 -22.90 -5.05
CA ASP A 57 -3.99 -22.43 -6.42
C ASP A 57 -4.39 -20.95 -6.63
N SER A 58 -4.72 -20.24 -5.55
CA SER A 58 -5.19 -18.85 -5.64
C SER A 58 -4.04 -17.86 -5.73
N LEU A 59 -4.20 -16.89 -6.62
CA LEU A 59 -3.35 -15.69 -6.67
C LEU A 59 -3.71 -14.66 -5.58
N PHE A 60 -4.79 -14.91 -4.83
CA PHE A 60 -5.27 -14.05 -3.76
C PHE A 60 -4.95 -14.63 -2.39
N SER A 61 -4.59 -13.75 -1.46
CA SER A 61 -4.64 -14.06 -0.04
C SER A 61 -6.08 -14.32 0.41
N GLY A 62 -6.25 -14.96 1.56
CA GLY A 62 -7.57 -15.10 2.17
C GLY A 62 -8.22 -13.74 2.41
N PHE A 63 -9.54 -13.68 2.33
CA PHE A 63 -10.33 -12.46 2.45
C PHE A 63 -11.56 -12.68 3.32
N CYS A 64 -12.09 -11.58 3.86
CA CYS A 64 -13.31 -11.59 4.67
C CYS A 64 -14.48 -11.11 3.83
N GLU A 65 -15.54 -11.91 3.75
CA GLU A 65 -16.80 -11.53 3.11
C GLU A 65 -17.82 -11.11 4.18
N TYR A 66 -18.57 -10.05 3.88
CA TYR A 66 -19.65 -9.56 4.74
C TYR A 66 -20.98 -9.62 3.99
N PRO A 67 -22.10 -9.90 4.67
CA PRO A 67 -23.40 -9.79 4.04
C PRO A 67 -23.61 -8.37 3.52
N ALA A 68 -24.10 -8.25 2.29
CA ALA A 68 -24.47 -6.95 1.77
C ALA A 68 -25.54 -6.33 2.68
N PRO A 69 -25.47 -5.02 2.96
CA PRO A 69 -26.57 -4.35 3.63
C PRO A 69 -27.84 -4.52 2.79
N ILE A 70 -28.89 -5.06 3.40
CA ILE A 70 -30.20 -5.13 2.78
C ILE A 70 -30.74 -3.69 2.80
N PHE A 71 -30.72 -3.01 1.67
CA PHE A 71 -31.39 -1.72 1.51
C PHE A 71 -32.88 -1.96 1.30
N PRO A 72 -33.78 -1.30 2.05
CA PRO A 72 -35.22 -1.34 1.82
C PRO A 72 -35.64 -0.57 0.56
#